data_AF-A0A6I7ZCI6-F1
#
_entry.id   AF-A0A6I7ZCI6-F1
#
_cell.length_a   1.000
_cell.length_b   1.000
_cell.length_c   1.000
_cell.angle_alpha   90.00
_cell.angle_beta   90.00
_cell.angle_gamma   90.00
#
_symmetry.space_group_name_H-M   'P 1'
#
loop_
_entity.id
_entity.type
_entity.pdbx_description
1 polymer ?
#
loop_
_entity_poly.entity_id
_entity_poly.type
_entity_poly.pdbx_seq_one_letter_code
_entity_poly.pdbx_strand_id
1 'polypeptide(L)'
;MIEMALRYVKQGFLILPLQDNSKVPMTTEKFSSGFKTATSDKTSIQQHWTKYPSSNIGLRIANNLIIIDIDVHDENGFDSLRVLEREFGKLPDTFTVDTPTGGKHYYFKLPEGVKIDRQINAFKGIDLLTNGYVVASPSLINGKEYVVSSGSIDELAYLPEWLLKAFETHKEQAPSNYHQCLNNQGHKPGKKYTGALLDELVAGATVGKRNNWIMRMTSKMLAVGAELDTIYRLLVVVNDNFLSEPLPLSEINATFKSRVKKHTSGV
;
A
#
# COMPACT_ATOMS: atom_id res chain seq x y z
N MET A 1 -14.97 0.69 20.10
CA MET A 1 -14.84 0.89 18.63
C MET A 1 -15.62 2.09 18.11
N ILE A 2 -16.95 2.10 18.17
CA ILE A 2 -17.79 3.17 17.58
C ILE A 2 -17.42 4.60 18.01
N GLU A 3 -17.17 4.81 19.30
CA GLU A 3 -16.80 6.14 19.83
C GLU A 3 -15.49 6.65 19.22
N MET A 4 -14.49 5.78 19.09
CA MET A 4 -13.21 6.16 18.48
C MET A 4 -13.36 6.42 16.98
N ALA A 5 -14.15 5.61 16.27
CA ALA A 5 -14.50 5.84 14.88
C ALA A 5 -15.12 7.24 14.69
N LEU A 6 -16.09 7.62 15.53
CA LEU A 6 -16.71 8.93 15.51
C LEU A 6 -15.74 10.06 15.90
N ARG A 7 -14.78 9.79 16.80
CA ARG A 7 -13.70 10.73 17.13
C ARG A 7 -12.83 11.01 15.91
N TYR A 8 -12.39 9.98 15.17
CA TYR A 8 -11.64 10.19 13.93
C TYR A 8 -12.44 11.01 12.90
N VAL A 9 -13.73 10.73 12.73
CA VAL A 9 -14.58 11.53 11.85
C VAL A 9 -14.66 12.99 12.28
N LYS A 10 -14.76 13.27 13.59
CA LYS A 10 -14.79 14.65 14.10
C LYS A 10 -13.52 15.43 13.72
N GLN A 11 -12.41 14.73 13.54
CA GLN A 11 -11.12 15.31 13.13
C GLN A 11 -10.90 15.31 11.62
N GLY A 12 -11.95 15.03 10.83
CA GLY A 12 -11.92 15.12 9.38
C GLY A 12 -11.39 13.88 8.67
N PHE A 13 -11.17 12.77 9.39
CA PHE A 13 -10.75 11.52 8.78
C PHE A 13 -11.93 10.77 8.15
N LEU A 14 -11.64 10.11 7.03
CA LEU A 14 -12.54 9.17 6.39
C LEU A 14 -12.26 7.78 6.94
N ILE A 15 -13.29 7.13 7.48
CA ILE A 15 -13.14 5.81 8.09
C ILE A 15 -13.86 4.72 7.29
N LEU A 16 -13.36 3.50 7.40
CA LEU A 16 -13.99 2.29 6.86
C LEU A 16 -13.97 1.18 7.91
N PRO A 17 -14.94 0.28 7.92
CA PRO A 17 -14.87 -0.90 8.74
C PRO A 17 -13.94 -1.93 8.12
N LEU A 18 -13.16 -2.57 8.98
CA LEU A 18 -12.39 -3.75 8.67
C LEU A 18 -13.04 -4.94 9.38
N GLN A 19 -12.79 -6.14 8.87
CA GLN A 19 -13.21 -7.37 9.50
C GLN A 19 -12.60 -7.49 10.90
N ASP A 20 -13.31 -8.14 11.81
CA ASP A 20 -12.82 -8.39 13.16
C ASP A 20 -11.47 -9.12 13.10
N ASN A 21 -10.56 -8.70 13.98
CA ASN A 21 -9.21 -9.25 14.10
C ASN A 21 -8.37 -9.25 12.81
N SER A 22 -8.75 -8.41 11.83
CA SER A 22 -8.19 -8.44 10.47
C SER A 22 -7.91 -7.04 9.94
N LYS A 23 -7.01 -6.96 8.95
CA LYS A 23 -6.70 -5.74 8.19
C LYS A 23 -7.61 -5.59 6.95
N VAL A 24 -8.43 -6.59 6.66
CA VAL A 24 -9.24 -6.67 5.42
C VAL A 24 -10.51 -5.82 5.56
N PRO A 25 -10.84 -4.95 4.58
CA PRO A 25 -12.08 -4.19 4.60
C PRO A 25 -13.31 -5.08 4.66
N MET A 26 -14.29 -4.68 5.48
CA MET A 26 -15.56 -5.38 5.56
C MET A 26 -16.51 -4.85 4.49
N THR A 27 -16.88 -5.72 3.54
CA THR A 27 -17.86 -5.37 2.51
C THR A 27 -19.27 -5.38 3.08
N THR A 28 -19.95 -4.25 3.02
CA THR A 28 -21.38 -4.13 3.34
C THR A 28 -22.09 -3.27 2.29
N GLU A 29 -23.41 -3.11 2.40
CA GLU A 29 -24.19 -2.23 1.52
C GLU A 29 -23.63 -0.79 1.50
N LYS A 30 -23.23 -0.27 2.67
CA LYS A 30 -22.65 1.08 2.81
C LYS A 30 -21.14 1.13 2.51
N PHE A 31 -20.46 0.00 2.67
CA PHE A 31 -19.00 -0.12 2.49
C PHE A 31 -18.68 -1.14 1.39
N SER A 32 -19.16 -0.90 0.17
CA SER A 32 -19.13 -1.89 -0.92
C SER A 32 -17.80 -1.97 -1.67
N SER A 33 -16.94 -0.95 -1.56
CA SER A 33 -15.72 -0.81 -2.37
C SER A 33 -14.48 -0.51 -1.52
N GLY A 34 -14.34 -1.21 -0.39
CA GLY A 34 -13.19 -1.10 0.50
C GLY A 34 -12.92 0.34 0.95
N PHE A 35 -11.67 0.80 0.84
CA PHE A 35 -11.29 2.16 1.26
C PHE A 35 -11.88 3.27 0.38
N LYS A 36 -12.34 2.98 -0.84
CA LYS A 36 -12.99 4.00 -1.69
C LYS A 36 -14.33 4.46 -1.09
N THR A 37 -15.00 3.57 -0.37
CA THR A 37 -16.23 3.85 0.39
C THR A 37 -15.97 4.32 1.83
N ALA A 38 -14.72 4.63 2.21
CA ALA A 38 -14.46 5.26 3.49
C ALA A 38 -15.21 6.60 3.57
N THR A 39 -15.83 6.86 4.71
CA THR A 39 -16.82 7.93 4.88
C THR A 39 -16.61 8.69 6.18
N SER A 40 -17.12 9.92 6.21
CA SER A 40 -17.32 10.72 7.43
C SER A 40 -18.81 10.80 7.83
N ASP A 41 -19.70 10.10 7.13
CA ASP A 41 -21.12 10.04 7.50
C ASP A 41 -21.32 9.26 8.81
N LYS A 42 -21.60 10.01 9.86
CA LYS A 42 -21.83 9.48 11.21
C LYS A 42 -22.96 8.45 11.23
N THR A 43 -23.99 8.63 10.41
CA THR A 43 -25.15 7.73 10.38
C THR A 43 -24.74 6.34 9.88
N SER A 44 -24.06 6.26 8.73
CA SER A 44 -23.54 5.00 8.18
C SER A 44 -22.58 4.30 9.15
N ILE A 45 -21.74 5.07 9.83
CA ILE A 45 -20.78 4.55 10.83
C ILE A 45 -21.51 4.00 12.05
N GLN A 46 -22.46 4.75 12.60
CA GLN A 46 -23.24 4.30 13.75
C GLN A 46 -24.03 3.04 13.42
N GLN A 47 -24.70 3.00 12.28
CA GLN A 47 -25.43 1.82 11.81
C GLN A 47 -24.50 0.60 11.67
N HIS A 48 -23.32 0.77 11.07
CA HIS A 48 -22.38 -0.33 10.89
C HIS A 48 -21.88 -0.89 12.23
N TRP A 49 -21.33 -0.03 13.10
CA TRP A 49 -20.77 -0.50 14.38
C TRP A 49 -21.83 -0.90 15.40
N THR A 50 -23.09 -0.49 15.25
CA THR A 50 -24.19 -1.06 16.02
C THR A 50 -24.44 -2.52 15.63
N LYS A 51 -24.35 -2.83 14.32
CA LYS A 51 -24.56 -4.18 13.80
C LYS A 51 -23.32 -5.08 13.99
N TYR A 52 -22.13 -4.52 13.86
CA TYR A 52 -20.84 -5.21 13.93
C TYR A 52 -19.90 -4.50 14.91
N PRO A 53 -20.14 -4.64 16.23
CA PRO A 53 -19.42 -3.87 17.24
C PRO A 53 -17.92 -4.18 17.32
N SER A 54 -17.50 -5.37 16.89
CA SER A 54 -16.09 -5.80 16.87
C SER A 54 -15.35 -5.46 15.57
N SER A 55 -15.99 -4.81 14.59
CA SER A 55 -15.29 -4.37 13.38
C SER A 55 -14.11 -3.46 13.73
N ASN A 56 -12.95 -3.80 13.18
CA ASN A 56 -11.76 -2.96 13.22
C ASN A 56 -11.98 -1.64 12.46
N ILE A 57 -11.21 -0.63 12.80
CA ILE A 57 -11.28 0.71 12.18
C ILE A 57 -10.14 0.85 11.18
N GLY A 58 -10.50 1.07 9.92
CA GLY A 58 -9.58 1.55 8.90
C GLY A 58 -9.70 3.07 8.77
N LEU A 59 -8.57 3.74 8.62
CA LEU A 59 -8.47 5.17 8.38
C LEU A 59 -7.92 5.37 6.97
N ARG A 60 -8.70 5.98 6.07
CA ARG A 60 -8.28 6.27 4.70
C ARG A 60 -7.29 7.42 4.69
N ILE A 61 -6.18 7.23 4.00
CA ILE A 61 -5.17 8.27 3.78
C ILE A 61 -5.67 9.18 2.66
N ALA A 62 -6.04 10.39 3.03
CA ALA A 62 -6.58 11.44 2.17
C ALA A 62 -6.34 12.82 2.81
N ASN A 63 -6.71 13.91 2.13
CA ASN A 63 -6.73 15.27 2.68
C ASN A 63 -5.38 15.70 3.30
N ASN A 64 -4.29 15.51 2.55
CA ASN A 64 -2.92 15.82 2.98
C ASN A 64 -2.43 15.02 4.20
N LEU A 65 -3.12 13.96 4.62
CA LEU A 65 -2.58 13.00 5.57
C LEU A 65 -1.47 12.19 4.90
N ILE A 66 -0.36 12.03 5.62
CA ILE A 66 0.74 11.13 5.28
C ILE A 66 1.02 10.24 6.47
N ILE A 67 1.30 8.97 6.21
CA ILE A 67 1.77 8.03 7.22
C ILE A 67 3.19 7.61 6.86
N ILE A 68 4.09 7.68 7.83
CA ILE A 68 5.36 6.95 7.79
C ILE A 68 5.14 5.65 8.56
N ASP A 69 5.20 4.52 7.87
CA ASP A 69 5.03 3.19 8.46
C ASP A 69 6.42 2.56 8.62
N ILE A 70 6.79 2.28 9.86
CA ILE A 70 8.04 1.65 10.25
C ILE A 70 7.74 0.20 10.58
N ASP A 71 8.30 -0.72 9.79
CA ASP A 71 8.17 -2.15 10.00
C ASP A 71 9.41 -2.76 10.67
N VAL A 72 9.22 -3.88 11.37
CA VAL A 72 10.26 -4.60 12.13
C VAL A 72 10.30 -6.10 11.84
N HIS A 73 9.67 -6.59 10.76
CA HIS A 73 9.68 -8.02 10.40
C HIS A 73 11.06 -8.46 9.87
N ASP A 74 11.21 -8.59 8.54
CA ASP A 74 12.47 -9.05 7.92
C ASP A 74 13.57 -7.99 7.97
N GLU A 75 13.17 -6.74 8.20
CA GLU A 75 14.00 -5.56 8.22
C GLU A 75 13.62 -4.70 9.43
N ASN A 76 14.60 -4.15 10.15
CA ASN A 76 14.34 -3.26 11.27
C ASN A 76 14.33 -1.80 10.80
N GLY A 77 13.15 -1.28 10.48
CA GLY A 77 12.95 0.09 10.03
C GLY A 77 13.41 1.15 11.03
N PHE A 78 13.49 0.83 12.34
CA PHE A 78 14.04 1.75 13.33
C PHE A 78 15.54 1.99 13.16
N ASP A 79 16.28 1.02 12.63
CA ASP A 79 17.71 1.22 12.36
C ASP A 79 17.89 2.17 11.18
N SER A 80 17.08 2.04 10.12
CA SER A 80 17.05 2.97 8.99
C SER A 80 16.62 4.37 9.44
N LEU A 81 15.60 4.47 10.30
CA LEU A 81 15.15 5.75 10.85
C LEU A 81 16.27 6.41 11.64
N ARG A 82 17.01 5.66 12.47
CA ARG A 82 18.14 6.20 13.23
C ARG A 82 19.26 6.73 12.34
N VAL A 83 19.51 6.11 11.19
CA VAL A 83 20.47 6.62 10.19
C VAL A 83 19.99 7.95 9.63
N LEU A 84 18.73 8.01 9.18
CA LEU A 84 18.12 9.24 8.67
C LEU A 84 18.13 10.36 9.71
N GLU A 85 17.82 10.06 10.96
CA GLU A 85 17.80 11.06 12.04
C GLU A 85 19.20 11.61 12.37
N ARG A 86 20.25 10.79 12.23
CA ARG A 86 21.63 11.23 12.40
C ARG A 86 22.10 12.14 11.27
N GLU A 87 21.66 11.88 10.05
CA GLU A 87 22.09 12.61 8.87
C GLU A 87 21.30 13.91 8.67
N PHE A 88 20.00 13.88 8.95
CA PHE A 88 19.07 14.94 8.56
C PHE A 88 18.32 15.60 9.72
N GLY A 89 18.33 14.99 10.91
CA GLY A 89 17.68 15.49 12.12
C GLY A 89 16.54 14.60 12.60
N LYS A 90 16.16 14.78 13.87
CA LYS A 90 15.14 13.93 14.51
C LYS A 90 13.77 14.07 13.86
N LEU A 91 13.01 12.98 13.88
CA LEU A 91 11.59 13.02 13.53
C LEU A 91 10.85 13.86 14.59
N PRO A 92 10.00 14.83 14.19
CA PRO A 92 9.23 15.60 15.17
C PRO A 92 8.19 14.73 15.86
N ASP A 93 7.90 15.04 17.11
CA ASP A 93 6.83 14.38 17.85
C ASP A 93 5.49 14.62 17.14
N THR A 94 4.75 13.54 16.92
CA THR A 94 3.44 13.57 16.25
C THR A 94 2.57 12.41 16.75
N PHE A 95 1.31 12.39 16.35
CA PHE A 95 0.42 11.26 16.64
C PHE A 95 1.02 9.95 16.11
N THR A 96 1.29 9.03 17.02
CA THR A 96 2.00 7.79 16.73
C THR A 96 1.22 6.61 17.28
N VAL A 97 1.10 5.56 16.46
CA VAL A 97 0.41 4.32 16.81
C VAL A 97 1.37 3.16 16.69
N ASP A 98 1.50 2.39 17.76
CA ASP A 98 2.26 1.14 17.80
C ASP A 98 1.47 0.05 17.09
N THR A 99 2.16 -0.69 16.22
CA THR A 99 1.55 -1.80 15.49
C THR A 99 1.70 -3.11 16.27
N PRO A 100 0.77 -4.07 16.11
CA PRO A 100 0.83 -5.39 16.76
C PRO A 100 2.12 -6.18 16.54
N THR A 101 2.87 -5.85 15.50
CA THR A 101 4.11 -6.52 15.09
C THR A 101 5.36 -5.86 15.63
N GLY A 102 5.23 -4.75 16.38
CA GLY A 102 6.34 -4.01 16.99
C GLY A 102 6.81 -2.81 16.17
N GLY A 103 6.17 -2.54 15.04
CA GLY A 103 6.41 -1.35 14.22
C GLY A 103 5.63 -0.13 14.71
N LYS A 104 5.66 0.97 13.94
CA LYS A 104 4.95 2.21 14.25
C LYS A 104 4.40 2.92 13.01
N HIS A 105 3.19 3.45 13.14
CA HIS A 105 2.64 4.43 12.21
C HIS A 105 2.81 5.84 12.78
N TYR A 106 3.55 6.70 12.08
CA TYR A 106 3.66 8.13 12.41
C TYR A 106 2.78 8.94 11.46
N TYR A 107 1.86 9.73 12.01
CA TYR A 107 0.87 10.48 11.24
C TYR A 107 1.35 11.93 11.07
N PHE A 108 1.41 12.41 9.83
CA PHE A 108 1.84 13.76 9.48
C PHE A 108 0.84 14.46 8.57
N LYS A 109 0.89 15.79 8.59
CA LYS A 109 0.27 16.63 7.57
C LYS A 109 1.29 16.99 6.50
N LEU A 110 0.87 16.93 5.25
CA LEU A 110 1.62 17.51 4.15
C LEU A 110 1.23 19.00 4.01
N PRO A 111 2.19 19.92 3.79
CA PRO A 111 1.87 21.32 3.47
C PRO A 111 1.00 21.43 2.22
N GLU A 112 0.15 22.45 2.16
CA GLU A 112 -0.70 22.68 0.99
C GLU A 112 0.14 22.87 -0.29
N GLY A 113 -0.33 22.29 -1.40
CA GLY A 113 0.34 22.37 -2.69
C GLY A 113 1.50 21.40 -2.91
N VAL A 114 2.04 20.79 -1.84
CA VAL A 114 3.06 19.74 -1.97
C VAL A 114 2.39 18.44 -2.40
N LYS A 115 3.05 17.68 -3.27
CA LYS A 115 2.61 16.36 -3.72
C LYS A 115 3.77 15.39 -3.63
N ILE A 116 3.53 14.25 -3.02
CA ILE A 116 4.48 13.15 -2.98
C ILE A 116 3.74 11.83 -3.18
N ASP A 117 4.33 10.96 -3.98
CA ASP A 117 3.75 9.65 -4.28
C ASP A 117 4.00 8.68 -3.13
N ARG A 118 3.15 7.66 -3.04
CA ARG A 118 3.37 6.53 -2.13
C ARG A 118 4.67 5.83 -2.51
N GLN A 119 5.51 5.52 -1.53
CA GLN A 119 6.75 4.78 -1.74
C GLN A 119 6.83 3.64 -0.72
N ILE A 120 7.10 2.42 -1.21
CA ILE A 120 7.21 1.22 -0.38
C ILE A 120 8.68 0.85 -0.28
N ASN A 121 9.12 0.57 0.94
CA ASN A 121 10.47 0.23 1.31
C ASN A 121 11.51 1.19 0.72
N ALA A 122 11.18 2.50 0.70
CA ALA A 122 12.06 3.52 0.16
C ALA A 122 13.33 3.66 1.02
N PHE A 123 13.19 3.40 2.30
CA PHE A 123 14.30 3.02 3.15
C PHE A 123 13.97 1.67 3.74
N LYS A 124 14.99 0.88 4.03
CA LYS A 124 14.85 -0.49 4.53
C LYS A 124 13.90 -0.53 5.76
N GLY A 125 12.74 -1.17 5.65
CA GLY A 125 11.69 -1.21 6.67
C GLY A 125 10.89 0.09 6.88
N ILE A 126 10.90 1.02 5.92
CA ILE A 126 10.18 2.31 5.99
C ILE A 126 9.35 2.54 4.72
N ASP A 127 8.05 2.67 4.91
CA ASP A 127 7.10 3.05 3.86
C ASP A 127 6.60 4.48 4.05
N LEU A 128 6.39 5.18 2.92
CA LEU A 128 5.67 6.44 2.83
C LEU A 128 4.28 6.19 2.24
N LEU A 129 3.25 6.32 3.05
CA LEU A 129 1.87 6.07 2.64
C LEU A 129 1.13 7.39 2.43
N THR A 130 0.74 7.65 1.18
CA THR A 130 0.02 8.89 0.79
C THR A 130 -1.40 8.63 0.27
N ASN A 131 -1.75 7.36 0.09
CA ASN A 131 -3.06 6.89 -0.33
C ASN A 131 -3.36 5.50 0.27
N GLY A 132 -4.60 5.03 0.06
CA GLY A 132 -5.07 3.77 0.64
C GLY A 132 -5.62 3.97 2.04
N TYR A 133 -5.31 3.08 2.96
CA TYR A 133 -5.76 3.14 4.35
C TYR A 133 -4.75 2.45 5.29
N VAL A 134 -4.84 2.80 6.57
CA VAL A 134 -4.14 2.12 7.66
C VAL A 134 -5.15 1.60 8.67
N VAL A 135 -4.77 0.58 9.43
CA VAL A 135 -5.53 0.15 10.61
C VAL A 135 -5.29 1.18 11.72
N ALA A 136 -6.36 1.67 12.33
CA ALA A 136 -6.31 2.67 13.38
C ALA A 136 -6.50 2.06 14.77
N SER A 137 -5.95 2.70 15.79
CA SER A 137 -6.25 2.38 17.20
C SER A 137 -7.75 2.53 17.49
N PRO A 138 -8.38 1.69 18.32
CA PRO A 138 -7.84 0.57 19.10
C PRO A 138 -8.07 -0.80 18.43
N SER A 139 -7.90 -0.90 17.11
CA SER A 139 -8.15 -2.15 16.38
C SER A 139 -7.23 -3.29 16.82
N LEU A 140 -7.70 -4.53 16.67
CA LEU A 140 -6.99 -5.74 17.08
C LEU A 140 -6.55 -6.56 15.86
N ILE A 141 -5.34 -7.12 15.86
CA ILE A 141 -4.90 -8.13 14.90
C ILE A 141 -4.26 -9.27 15.68
N ASN A 142 -4.71 -10.50 15.45
CA ASN A 142 -4.32 -11.69 16.21
C ASN A 142 -4.39 -11.47 17.73
N GLY A 143 -5.44 -10.80 18.20
CA GLY A 143 -5.66 -10.45 19.60
C GLY A 143 -4.77 -9.35 20.18
N LYS A 144 -3.91 -8.73 19.37
CA LYS A 144 -3.00 -7.64 19.78
C LYS A 144 -3.48 -6.30 19.23
N GLU A 145 -3.40 -5.26 20.04
CA GLU A 145 -3.98 -3.95 19.76
C GLU A 145 -3.03 -3.01 19.03
N TYR A 146 -3.58 -2.15 18.16
CA TYR A 146 -2.95 -0.91 17.73
C TYR A 146 -3.09 0.14 18.83
N VAL A 147 -1.97 0.54 19.45
CA VAL A 147 -1.98 1.40 20.65
C VAL A 147 -1.42 2.77 20.34
N VAL A 148 -2.12 3.83 20.73
CA VAL A 148 -1.57 5.19 20.66
C VAL A 148 -0.43 5.31 21.66
N SER A 149 0.78 5.60 21.17
CA SER A 149 1.98 5.70 22.01
C SER A 149 2.50 7.12 22.17
N SER A 150 2.10 8.05 21.31
CA SER A 150 2.47 9.47 21.43
C SER A 150 1.48 10.39 20.71
N GLY A 151 1.41 11.63 21.18
CA GLY A 151 0.68 12.73 20.54
C GLY A 151 -0.84 12.61 20.58
N SER A 152 -1.49 13.62 19.98
CA SER A 152 -2.93 13.65 19.76
C SER A 152 -3.22 13.67 18.27
N ILE A 153 -4.22 12.90 17.83
CA ILE A 153 -4.66 12.87 16.43
C ILE A 153 -5.11 14.26 15.93
N ASP A 154 -5.44 15.17 16.86
CA ASP A 154 -5.87 16.54 16.60
C ASP A 154 -4.67 17.47 16.28
N GLU A 155 -3.45 17.06 16.65
CA GLU A 155 -2.23 17.87 16.67
C GLU A 155 -1.13 17.22 15.82
N LEU A 156 -1.47 16.82 14.58
CA LEU A 156 -0.48 16.26 13.67
C LEU A 156 0.58 17.30 13.30
N ALA A 157 1.85 16.92 13.47
CA ALA A 157 2.98 17.69 12.96
C ALA A 157 2.98 17.70 11.42
N TYR A 158 3.61 18.70 10.83
CA TYR A 158 3.93 18.67 9.40
C TYR A 158 5.07 17.68 9.13
N LEU A 159 5.02 17.00 7.98
CA LEU A 159 6.13 16.17 7.52
C LEU A 159 7.39 17.05 7.41
N PRO A 160 8.51 16.71 8.09
CA PRO A 160 9.68 17.56 8.08
C PRO A 160 10.27 17.64 6.66
N GLU A 161 10.74 18.82 6.28
CA GLU A 161 11.26 19.10 4.92
C GLU A 161 12.40 18.16 4.54
N TRP A 162 13.24 17.80 5.51
CA TRP A 162 14.35 16.88 5.27
C TRP A 162 13.87 15.48 4.85
N LEU A 163 12.76 15.00 5.44
CA LEU A 163 12.22 13.68 5.14
C LEU A 163 11.52 13.71 3.78
N LEU A 164 10.82 14.79 3.47
CA LEU A 164 10.27 15.03 2.14
C LEU A 164 11.37 14.94 1.07
N LYS A 165 12.47 15.68 1.25
CA LYS A 165 13.63 15.66 0.35
C LYS A 165 14.29 14.28 0.27
N ALA A 166 14.38 13.55 1.38
CA ALA A 166 14.95 12.21 1.40
C ALA A 166 14.13 11.24 0.53
N PHE A 167 12.80 11.27 0.60
CA PHE A 167 11.93 10.46 -0.25
C PHE A 167 11.91 10.94 -1.71
N GLU A 168 12.03 12.24 -1.99
CA GLU A 168 12.17 12.76 -3.36
C GLU A 168 13.49 12.32 -3.97
N THR A 169 14.59 12.46 -3.24
CA THR A 169 15.93 12.04 -3.67
C THR A 169 16.01 10.52 -3.83
N HIS A 170 15.39 9.75 -2.92
CA HIS A 170 15.32 8.30 -3.09
C HIS A 170 14.51 7.92 -4.34
N LYS A 171 13.44 8.64 -4.69
CA LYS A 171 12.73 8.46 -5.96
C LYS A 171 13.60 8.79 -7.17
N GLU A 172 14.45 9.82 -7.07
CA GLU A 172 15.40 10.21 -8.12
C GLU A 172 16.60 9.25 -8.23
N GLN A 173 17.03 8.63 -7.13
CA GLN A 173 18.18 7.71 -7.07
C GLN A 173 17.78 6.23 -7.22
N ALA A 174 16.54 5.85 -6.90
CA ALA A 174 15.91 4.63 -7.38
C ALA A 174 16.03 4.67 -8.91
N PRO A 175 16.64 3.66 -9.55
CA PRO A 175 17.47 3.83 -10.75
C PRO A 175 16.75 4.56 -11.91
N SER A 176 16.74 5.88 -11.85
CA SER A 176 16.38 6.80 -12.93
C SER A 176 17.37 6.68 -14.10
N ASN A 177 18.57 6.15 -13.82
CA ASN A 177 19.55 5.70 -14.80
C ASN A 177 19.09 4.50 -15.67
N TYR A 178 17.97 3.84 -15.36
CA TYR A 178 17.35 2.86 -16.29
C TYR A 178 16.30 3.49 -17.23
N HIS A 179 15.69 4.61 -16.84
CA HIS A 179 14.62 5.24 -17.62
C HIS A 179 15.13 6.06 -18.82
N GLN A 180 16.36 6.58 -18.78
CA GLN A 180 16.91 7.36 -19.88
C GLN A 180 17.27 6.54 -21.13
N CYS A 181 17.13 5.21 -21.09
CA CYS A 181 17.42 4.37 -22.24
C CYS A 181 16.19 3.75 -22.94
N LEU A 182 14.97 4.04 -22.50
CA LEU A 182 13.77 3.38 -23.00
C LEU A 182 12.94 4.23 -23.98
N ASN A 183 13.34 5.48 -24.23
CA ASN A 183 12.64 6.36 -25.18
C ASN A 183 13.23 6.37 -26.59
N ASN A 184 14.32 5.63 -26.85
CA ASN A 184 14.76 5.40 -28.22
C ASN A 184 14.34 4.00 -28.67
N GLN A 185 13.42 4.00 -29.63
CA GLN A 185 13.00 2.85 -30.41
C GLN A 185 14.23 2.06 -30.90
N GLY A 186 14.34 0.82 -30.43
CA GLY A 186 15.41 -0.11 -30.80
C GLY A 186 15.71 -1.03 -29.64
N HIS A 187 15.38 -2.32 -29.79
CA HIS A 187 15.81 -3.35 -28.85
C HIS A 187 17.33 -3.23 -28.64
N LYS A 188 17.78 -2.90 -27.42
CA LYS A 188 19.22 -2.85 -27.09
C LYS A 188 19.86 -4.21 -27.39
N PRO A 189 21.02 -4.25 -28.09
CA PRO A 189 21.73 -5.50 -28.35
C PRO A 189 22.13 -6.15 -27.01
N GLY A 190 21.83 -7.45 -26.85
CA GLY A 190 22.23 -8.26 -25.68
C GLY A 190 21.16 -8.51 -24.61
N LYS A 191 19.95 -7.91 -24.72
CA LYS A 191 18.88 -8.16 -23.74
C LYS A 191 18.26 -9.56 -23.94
N LYS A 192 18.46 -10.45 -22.97
CA LYS A 192 17.87 -11.80 -22.96
C LYS A 192 16.36 -11.74 -22.67
N TYR A 193 15.63 -12.78 -23.11
CA TYR A 193 14.17 -12.89 -22.94
C TYR A 193 13.72 -12.59 -21.51
N THR A 194 14.39 -13.15 -20.50
CA THR A 194 14.05 -12.95 -19.08
C THR A 194 14.12 -11.47 -18.68
N GLY A 195 15.13 -10.73 -19.15
CA GLY A 195 15.23 -9.28 -18.88
C GLY A 195 14.12 -8.48 -19.57
N ALA A 196 13.64 -8.91 -20.75
CA ALA A 196 12.50 -8.26 -21.40
C ALA A 196 11.18 -8.56 -20.66
N LEU A 197 11.04 -9.76 -20.12
CA LEU A 197 9.88 -10.16 -19.32
C LEU A 197 9.80 -9.36 -18.01
N LEU A 198 10.91 -9.20 -17.30
CA LEU A 198 10.95 -8.45 -16.04
C LEU A 198 10.60 -6.97 -16.24
N ASP A 199 11.16 -6.31 -17.25
CA ASP A 199 10.84 -4.91 -17.55
C ASP A 199 9.36 -4.73 -17.90
N GLU A 200 8.77 -5.73 -18.57
CA GLU A 200 7.36 -5.70 -18.94
C GLU A 200 6.42 -5.97 -17.76
N LEU A 201 6.86 -6.77 -16.78
CA LEU A 201 6.17 -6.95 -15.51
C LEU A 201 6.07 -5.61 -14.76
N VAL A 202 7.18 -4.86 -14.67
CA VAL A 202 7.24 -3.59 -13.96
C VAL A 202 6.54 -2.45 -14.73
N ALA A 203 6.57 -2.46 -16.06
CA ALA A 203 5.87 -1.45 -16.86
C ALA A 203 4.34 -1.49 -16.68
N GLY A 204 3.79 -2.65 -16.28
CA GLY A 204 2.36 -2.81 -16.00
C GLY A 204 1.46 -2.49 -17.19
N ALA A 205 0.21 -2.11 -16.88
CA ALA A 205 -0.78 -1.74 -17.90
C ALA A 205 -1.74 -0.64 -17.42
N THR A 206 -2.20 0.14 -18.40
CA THR A 206 -3.23 1.18 -18.21
C THR A 206 -4.65 0.58 -18.16
N VAL A 207 -5.58 1.37 -17.61
CA VAL A 207 -7.02 1.04 -17.57
C VAL A 207 -7.53 0.60 -18.95
N GLY A 208 -8.28 -0.51 -18.99
CA GLY A 208 -8.78 -1.15 -20.22
C GLY A 208 -7.85 -2.19 -20.84
N LYS A 209 -6.54 -2.23 -20.49
CA LYS A 209 -5.57 -3.21 -21.04
C LYS A 209 -5.10 -4.26 -20.03
N ARG A 210 -5.49 -4.13 -18.76
CA ARG A 210 -5.02 -4.93 -17.62
C ARG A 210 -5.29 -6.43 -17.74
N ASN A 211 -6.51 -6.85 -18.07
CA ASN A 211 -6.86 -8.27 -18.20
C ASN A 211 -6.06 -8.96 -19.31
N ASN A 212 -5.90 -8.27 -20.45
CA ASN A 212 -5.07 -8.75 -21.56
C ASN A 212 -3.59 -8.82 -21.16
N TRP A 213 -3.14 -7.86 -20.36
CA TRP A 213 -1.77 -7.83 -19.85
C TRP A 213 -1.50 -9.00 -18.89
N ILE A 214 -2.36 -9.26 -17.91
CA ILE A 214 -2.22 -10.39 -16.96
C ILE A 214 -2.16 -11.69 -17.72
N MET A 215 -3.13 -11.93 -18.61
CA MET A 215 -3.20 -13.12 -19.45
C MET A 215 -1.86 -13.37 -20.18
N ARG A 216 -1.31 -12.31 -20.78
CA ARG A 216 -0.07 -12.38 -21.55
C ARG A 216 1.14 -12.65 -20.66
N MET A 217 1.24 -12.01 -19.49
CA MET A 217 2.34 -12.24 -18.55
C MET A 217 2.30 -13.64 -17.95
N THR A 218 1.12 -14.14 -17.55
CA THR A 218 0.94 -15.53 -17.12
C THR A 218 1.46 -16.49 -18.19
N SER A 219 1.11 -16.24 -19.45
CA SER A 219 1.50 -17.12 -20.56
C SER A 219 3.01 -17.12 -20.83
N LYS A 220 3.64 -15.95 -20.74
CA LYS A 220 5.09 -15.82 -20.94
C LYS A 220 5.87 -16.54 -19.84
N MET A 221 5.46 -16.38 -18.58
CA MET A 221 6.11 -17.05 -17.45
C MET A 221 5.92 -18.57 -17.48
N LEU A 222 4.74 -19.05 -17.87
CA LEU A 222 4.50 -20.49 -18.10
C LEU A 222 5.41 -21.04 -19.21
N ALA A 223 5.55 -20.33 -20.32
CA ALA A 223 6.35 -20.77 -21.47
C ALA A 223 7.85 -20.90 -21.16
N VAL A 224 8.36 -20.21 -20.14
CA VAL A 224 9.76 -20.36 -19.67
C VAL A 224 9.90 -21.31 -18.48
N GLY A 225 8.83 -22.01 -18.11
CA GLY A 225 8.85 -23.03 -17.07
C GLY A 225 8.89 -22.47 -15.64
N ALA A 226 8.40 -21.25 -15.41
CA ALA A 226 8.29 -20.74 -14.05
C ALA A 226 7.23 -21.51 -13.25
N GLU A 227 7.52 -21.78 -11.98
CA GLU A 227 6.61 -22.48 -11.07
C GLU A 227 5.28 -21.74 -10.89
N LEU A 228 4.17 -22.50 -10.81
CA LEU A 228 2.82 -21.94 -10.74
C LEU A 228 2.64 -20.98 -9.55
N ASP A 229 3.18 -21.33 -8.38
CA ASP A 229 3.14 -20.49 -7.19
C ASP A 229 3.91 -19.18 -7.39
N THR A 230 5.11 -19.24 -7.97
CA THR A 230 5.92 -18.07 -8.32
C THR A 230 5.18 -17.14 -9.26
N ILE A 231 4.56 -17.69 -10.32
CA ILE A 231 3.76 -16.92 -11.27
C ILE A 231 2.60 -16.22 -10.56
N TYR A 232 1.86 -16.96 -9.73
CA TYR A 232 0.70 -16.42 -9.05
C TYR A 232 1.07 -15.29 -8.09
N ARG A 233 2.12 -15.49 -7.26
CA ARG A 233 2.63 -14.45 -6.35
C ARG A 233 3.09 -13.20 -7.10
N LEU A 234 3.82 -13.37 -8.20
CA LEU A 234 4.27 -12.24 -9.02
C LEU A 234 3.10 -11.47 -9.62
N LEU A 235 2.05 -12.15 -10.08
CA LEU A 235 0.86 -11.46 -10.62
C LEU A 235 0.14 -10.64 -9.55
N VAL A 236 0.04 -11.12 -8.31
CA VAL A 236 -0.55 -10.38 -7.19
C VAL A 236 0.31 -9.15 -6.87
N VAL A 237 1.62 -9.33 -6.70
CA VAL A 237 2.55 -8.20 -6.43
C VAL A 237 2.46 -7.15 -7.53
N VAL A 238 2.49 -7.57 -8.79
CA VAL A 238 2.46 -6.62 -9.91
C VAL A 238 1.11 -5.93 -10.04
N ASN A 239 0.02 -6.64 -9.80
CA ASN A 239 -1.32 -6.06 -9.79
C ASN A 239 -1.45 -4.92 -8.78
N ASP A 240 -0.86 -5.11 -7.60
CA ASP A 240 -1.00 -4.18 -6.48
C ASP A 240 -0.03 -2.99 -6.58
N ASN A 241 1.10 -3.16 -7.29
CA ASN A 241 2.19 -2.17 -7.30
C ASN A 241 2.41 -1.48 -8.67
N PHE A 242 2.11 -2.11 -9.80
CA PHE A 242 2.49 -1.59 -11.13
C PHE A 242 1.34 -1.44 -12.13
N LEU A 243 0.15 -1.97 -11.85
CA LEU A 243 -1.02 -1.64 -12.65
C LEU A 243 -1.56 -0.27 -12.22
N SER A 244 -1.90 0.56 -13.22
CA SER A 244 -2.54 1.88 -13.00
C SER A 244 -3.76 1.83 -12.07
N GLU A 245 -4.43 0.67 -12.06
CA GLU A 245 -5.46 0.30 -11.08
C GLU A 245 -5.44 -1.22 -10.89
N PRO A 246 -5.38 -1.73 -9.64
CA PRO A 246 -5.45 -3.16 -9.37
C PRO A 246 -6.76 -3.78 -9.86
N LEU A 247 -6.67 -4.99 -10.42
CA LEU A 247 -7.81 -5.83 -10.72
C LEU A 247 -8.24 -6.62 -9.48
N PRO A 248 -9.54 -6.98 -9.36
CA PRO A 248 -10.00 -7.89 -8.33
C PRO A 248 -9.25 -9.22 -8.38
N LEU A 249 -8.92 -9.79 -7.22
CA LEU A 249 -8.26 -11.09 -7.12
C LEU A 249 -9.05 -12.20 -7.85
N SER A 250 -10.38 -12.09 -7.92
CA SER A 250 -11.22 -13.01 -8.69
C SER A 250 -10.91 -13.00 -10.19
N GLU A 251 -10.61 -11.84 -10.78
CA GLU A 251 -10.22 -11.71 -12.19
C GLU A 251 -8.82 -12.28 -12.45
N ILE A 252 -7.88 -12.03 -11.53
CA ILE A 252 -6.54 -12.63 -11.57
C ILE A 252 -6.65 -14.15 -11.48
N ASN A 253 -7.42 -14.66 -10.51
CA ASN A 253 -7.66 -16.09 -10.30
C ASN A 253 -8.28 -16.76 -11.53
N ALA A 254 -9.32 -16.15 -12.11
CA ALA A 254 -9.99 -16.68 -13.29
C ALA A 254 -9.03 -16.75 -14.49
N THR A 255 -8.28 -15.67 -14.71
CA THR A 255 -7.30 -15.57 -15.81
C THR A 255 -6.16 -16.58 -15.62
N PHE A 256 -5.59 -16.66 -14.42
CA PHE A 256 -4.51 -17.58 -14.08
C PHE A 256 -4.94 -19.04 -14.29
N LYS A 257 -6.07 -19.46 -13.68
CA LYS A 257 -6.60 -20.82 -13.83
C LYS A 257 -6.87 -21.18 -15.29
N SER A 258 -7.45 -20.25 -16.06
CA SER A 258 -7.70 -20.43 -17.49
C SER A 258 -6.41 -20.67 -18.28
N ARG A 259 -5.36 -19.90 -18.00
CA ARG A 259 -4.05 -20.03 -18.69
C ARG A 259 -3.28 -21.27 -18.27
N VAL A 260 -3.29 -21.63 -17.00
CA VAL A 260 -2.68 -22.88 -16.52
C VAL A 260 -3.35 -24.07 -17.20
N LYS A 261 -4.68 -24.16 -17.17
CA LYS A 261 -5.43 -25.24 -17.83
C LYS A 261 -5.07 -25.35 -19.32
N LYS A 262 -5.04 -24.22 -20.03
CA LYS A 262 -4.69 -24.20 -21.46
C LYS A 262 -3.23 -24.63 -21.73
N HIS A 263 -2.30 -24.28 -20.84
CA HIS A 263 -0.90 -24.66 -20.96
C HIS A 263 -0.69 -26.15 -20.68
N THR A 264 -1.30 -26.67 -19.62
CA THR A 264 -1.18 -28.10 -19.24
C THR A 264 -1.93 -29.04 -20.18
N SER A 265 -2.98 -28.57 -20.87
CA SER A 265 -3.71 -29.39 -21.87
C SER A 265 -3.04 -29.40 -23.25
N GLY A 266 -1.98 -28.63 -23.46
CA GLY A 266 -1.24 -28.55 -24.72
C GLY A 266 0.20 -29.06 -24.64
N VAL A 267 0.56 -29.70 -23.51
CA VAL A 267 1.83 -30.41 -23.27
C VAL A 267 1.58 -31.90 -23.35
#